data_AF-A0A353QYH4-F1
#
_entry.id   AF-A0A353QYH4-F1
#
_cell.length_a   1.000
_cell.length_b   1.000
_cell.length_c   1.000
_cell.angle_alpha   90.00
_cell.angle_beta   90.00
_cell.angle_gamma   90.00
#
_symmetry.space_group_name_H-M   'P 1'
#
loop_
_entity.id
_entity.type
_entity.pdbx_description
1 polymer ?
#
loop_
_entity_poly.entity_id
_entity_poly.type
_entity_poly.pdbx_seq_one_letter_code
_entity_poly.pdbx_strand_id
1 'polypeptide(L)'
;MGNIIADVGNNNDAFSAIPLSFFKTNNKNIYTYAVKLSDKGDGVVLRLMNLSDKEQKVSLETDLSFSSYVEVNGMEENLFEQANFEKELVFKSYELKSLILKTIK
;
A
#
# COMPACT_ATOMS: atom_id res chain seq x y z
N MET A 1 12.54 -31.60 -48.66
CA MET A 1 12.47 -30.23 -48.10
C MET A 1 11.29 -30.22 -47.15
N GLY A 2 11.58 -30.27 -45.84
CA GLY A 2 10.56 -30.44 -44.81
C GLY A 2 9.86 -29.11 -44.53
N ASN A 3 8.53 -29.13 -44.51
CA ASN A 3 7.72 -28.02 -44.04
C ASN A 3 7.96 -27.84 -42.53
N ILE A 4 8.48 -26.70 -42.15
CA ILE A 4 8.49 -26.26 -40.75
C ILE A 4 7.05 -25.87 -40.43
N ILE A 5 6.34 -26.77 -39.74
CA ILE A 5 5.12 -26.42 -39.03
C ILE A 5 5.57 -25.56 -37.86
N ALA A 6 5.25 -24.27 -37.90
CA ALA A 6 5.32 -23.43 -36.71
C ALA A 6 4.29 -24.00 -35.73
N ASP A 7 4.77 -24.75 -34.74
CA ASP A 7 4.03 -25.01 -33.51
C ASP A 7 3.76 -23.65 -32.88
N VAL A 8 2.57 -23.11 -33.14
CA VAL A 8 2.06 -21.93 -32.43
C VAL A 8 1.68 -22.43 -31.04
N GLY A 9 2.74 -22.66 -30.26
CA GLY A 9 2.69 -22.98 -28.85
C GLY A 9 1.79 -21.96 -28.19
N ASN A 10 0.70 -22.50 -27.66
CA ASN A 10 -0.35 -21.87 -26.91
C ASN A 10 0.22 -21.21 -25.64
N ASN A 11 0.97 -20.12 -25.77
CA ASN A 11 1.40 -19.29 -24.65
C ASN A 11 0.26 -18.32 -24.32
N ASN A 12 -0.88 -18.90 -23.95
CA ASN A 12 -1.86 -18.26 -23.09
C ASN A 12 -1.32 -18.20 -21.65
N ASP A 13 -0.09 -17.72 -21.50
CA ASP A 13 0.38 -17.18 -20.23
C ASP A 13 -0.34 -15.85 -20.08
N ALA A 14 -1.61 -15.96 -19.67
CA ALA A 14 -2.30 -14.92 -18.97
C ALA A 14 -1.40 -14.57 -17.79
N PHE A 15 -0.51 -13.59 -17.99
CA PHE A 15 -0.27 -12.59 -16.98
C PHE A 15 -1.65 -12.06 -16.63
N SER A 16 -2.33 -12.73 -15.70
CA SER A 16 -3.60 -12.28 -15.18
C SER A 16 -3.31 -10.85 -14.73
N ALA A 17 -3.97 -9.92 -15.39
CA ALA A 17 -3.90 -8.50 -15.18
C ALA A 17 -4.45 -8.17 -13.78
N ILE A 18 -3.78 -8.64 -12.73
CA ILE A 18 -3.96 -8.14 -11.38
C ILE A 18 -3.24 -6.80 -11.42
N PRO A 19 -3.96 -5.67 -11.37
CA PRO A 19 -3.28 -4.40 -11.20
C PRO A 19 -2.55 -4.47 -9.86
N LEU A 20 -1.22 -4.54 -9.92
CA LEU A 20 -0.33 -4.45 -8.77
C LEU A 20 -0.56 -3.07 -8.14
N SER A 21 -1.42 -3.03 -7.14
CA SER A 21 -1.75 -1.82 -6.40
C SER A 21 -0.95 -1.84 -5.12
N PHE A 22 -0.01 -0.90 -5.01
CA PHE A 22 0.82 -0.73 -3.83
C PHE A 22 -0.02 -0.60 -2.54
N PHE A 23 -1.17 0.09 -2.61
CA PHE A 23 -2.25 0.01 -1.64
C PHE A 23 -3.58 0.37 -2.33
N LYS A 24 -4.71 0.11 -1.67
CA LYS A 24 -6.04 0.61 -1.99
C LYS A 24 -6.72 1.14 -0.73
N THR A 25 -7.52 2.17 -0.90
CA THR A 25 -8.46 2.64 0.12
C THR A 25 -9.84 2.80 -0.51
N ASN A 26 -10.89 2.45 0.24
CA ASN A 26 -12.27 2.66 -0.16
C ASN A 26 -12.81 4.05 0.27
N ASN A 27 -11.97 4.90 0.88
CA ASN A 27 -12.40 6.18 1.44
C ASN A 27 -11.98 7.37 0.56
N LYS A 28 -12.96 7.98 -0.13
CA LYS A 28 -12.76 9.15 -1.01
C LYS A 28 -12.26 10.42 -0.31
N ASN A 29 -12.35 10.49 1.02
CA ASN A 29 -11.89 11.63 1.80
C ASN A 29 -10.42 11.49 2.22
N ILE A 30 -9.78 10.37 1.89
CA ILE A 30 -8.37 10.12 2.18
C ILE A 30 -7.56 10.37 0.92
N TYR A 31 -6.66 11.33 1.01
CA TYR A 31 -5.73 11.68 -0.03
C TYR A 31 -4.35 11.12 0.27
N THR A 32 -3.72 10.51 -0.74
CA THR A 32 -2.33 10.05 -0.63
C THR A 32 -1.39 11.23 -0.86
N TYR A 33 -0.85 11.73 0.24
CA TYR A 33 0.02 12.89 0.23
C TYR A 33 1.43 12.55 -0.27
N ALA A 34 1.98 11.42 0.15
CA ALA A 34 3.31 10.99 -0.27
C ALA A 34 3.47 9.47 -0.20
N VAL A 35 4.31 8.93 -1.09
CA VAL A 35 4.85 7.57 -1.05
C VAL A 35 6.35 7.67 -1.29
N LYS A 36 7.18 7.17 -0.36
CA LYS A 36 8.65 7.14 -0.51
C LYS A 36 9.26 5.95 0.19
N LEU A 37 10.48 5.56 -0.19
CA LEU A 37 11.27 4.63 0.63
C LEU A 37 11.63 5.32 1.96
N SER A 38 11.65 4.54 3.05
CA SER A 38 12.14 5.05 4.33
C SER A 38 13.60 5.46 4.22
N ASP A 39 13.95 6.58 4.85
CA ASP A 39 15.33 7.06 4.92
C ASP A 39 16.21 6.11 5.78
N LYS A 40 15.57 5.30 6.63
CA LYS A 40 16.19 4.26 7.45
C LYS A 40 16.27 2.90 6.73
N GLY A 41 15.74 2.81 5.51
CA GLY A 41 15.75 1.57 4.71
C GLY A 41 14.86 0.47 5.26
N ASP A 42 13.92 0.80 6.14
CA ASP A 42 13.16 -0.18 6.90
C ASP A 42 11.75 -0.47 6.33
N GLY A 43 11.41 0.09 5.16
CA GLY A 43 10.14 -0.11 4.49
C GLY A 43 9.75 1.02 3.54
N VAL A 44 8.46 1.13 3.25
CA VAL A 44 7.89 2.20 2.44
C VAL A 44 7.08 3.14 3.31
N VAL A 45 7.37 4.43 3.28
CA VAL A 45 6.59 5.48 3.91
C VAL A 45 5.38 5.80 3.05
N LEU A 46 4.20 5.69 3.65
CA LEU A 46 2.91 6.10 3.09
C LEU A 46 2.35 7.23 3.95
N ARG A 47 2.12 8.41 3.37
CA ARG A 47 1.47 9.54 4.04
C ARG A 47 0.07 9.73 3.49
N LEU A 48 -0.90 9.71 4.40
CA LEU A 48 -2.33 9.82 4.09
C LEU A 48 -2.91 11.01 4.84
N MET A 49 -3.71 11.81 4.14
CA MET A 49 -4.37 12.99 4.68
C MET A 49 -5.88 12.83 4.61
N ASN A 50 -6.55 13.09 5.73
CA ASN A 50 -7.99 13.31 5.73
C ASN A 50 -8.31 14.71 5.20
N LEU A 51 -9.09 14.80 4.13
CA LEU A 51 -9.51 16.08 3.54
C LEU A 51 -10.83 16.60 4.12
N SER A 52 -11.50 15.81 4.96
CA SER A 52 -12.79 16.17 5.54
C SER A 52 -12.65 16.85 6.90
N ASP A 53 -13.70 17.59 7.27
CA ASP A 53 -13.88 18.22 8.58
C ASP A 53 -14.30 17.23 9.68
N LYS A 54 -14.46 15.94 9.34
CA LYS A 54 -14.93 14.88 10.24
C LYS A 54 -13.89 13.78 10.39
N GLU A 55 -14.04 12.99 11.44
CA GLU A 55 -13.27 11.76 11.60
C GLU A 55 -13.58 10.79 10.44
N GLN A 56 -12.53 10.13 9.93
CA GLN A 56 -12.63 9.10 8.90
C GLN A 56 -12.05 7.79 9.40
N LYS A 57 -12.79 6.71 9.21
CA LYS A 57 -12.28 5.34 9.40
C LYS A 57 -11.94 4.75 8.05
N VAL A 58 -10.80 4.10 7.97
CA VAL A 58 -10.16 3.72 6.71
C VAL A 58 -9.61 2.31 6.83
N SER A 59 -10.12 1.42 5.98
CA SER A 59 -9.48 0.14 5.72
C SER A 59 -8.41 0.34 4.66
N LEU A 60 -7.20 -0.17 4.92
CA LEU A 60 -6.13 -0.22 3.94
C LEU A 60 -5.96 -1.66 3.47
N GLU A 61 -6.04 -1.84 2.16
CA GLU A 61 -5.68 -3.10 1.50
C GLU A 61 -4.35 -2.90 0.81
N THR A 62 -3.43 -3.87 0.94
CA THR A 62 -2.16 -3.88 0.23
C THR A 62 -2.01 -5.20 -0.51
N ASP A 63 -1.43 -5.19 -1.69
CA ASP A 63 -1.06 -6.43 -2.35
C ASP A 63 0.06 -7.12 -1.54
N LEU A 64 0.10 -8.45 -1.59
CA LEU A 64 0.68 -9.44 -0.65
C LEU A 64 2.12 -9.22 -0.13
N SER A 65 2.83 -8.18 -0.54
CA SER A 65 4.20 -7.90 -0.11
C SER A 65 4.29 -7.20 1.26
N PHE A 66 3.22 -6.58 1.76
CA PHE A 66 3.20 -5.94 3.09
C PHE A 66 2.23 -6.66 4.04
N SER A 67 2.65 -6.88 5.28
CA SER A 67 1.82 -7.54 6.31
C SER A 67 1.50 -6.65 7.50
N SER A 68 2.23 -5.55 7.65
CA SER A 68 2.09 -4.67 8.79
C SER A 68 2.53 -3.26 8.49
N TYR A 69 2.19 -2.35 9.38
CA TYR A 69 2.63 -0.98 9.35
C TYR A 69 2.99 -0.49 10.76
N VAL A 70 3.76 0.59 10.81
CA VAL A 70 4.04 1.34 12.04
C VAL A 70 3.65 2.79 11.78
N GLU A 71 2.86 3.40 12.66
CA GLU A 71 2.60 4.84 12.58
C GLU A 71 3.81 5.62 13.09
N VAL A 72 4.26 6.59 12.30
CA VAL A 72 5.45 7.39 12.55
C VAL A 72 5.16 8.88 12.44
N ASN A 73 6.04 9.70 13.00
CA ASN A 73 6.00 11.15 12.80
C ASN A 73 6.65 11.57 11.45
N GLY A 74 6.72 12.88 11.21
CA GLY A 74 7.33 13.43 10.00
C GLY A 74 8.82 13.09 9.79
N MET A 75 9.51 12.66 10.86
CA MET A 75 10.91 12.26 10.90
C MET A 75 11.09 10.73 10.93
N GLU A 76 10.02 9.96 10.64
CA GLU A 76 10.04 8.49 10.66
C GLU A 76 10.36 7.88 12.03
N GLU A 77 10.04 8.58 13.12
CA GLU A 77 10.14 8.03 14.48
C GLU A 77 8.82 7.37 14.87
N ASN A 78 8.89 6.19 15.48
CA ASN A 78 7.72 5.41 15.85
C ASN A 78 6.88 6.15 16.91
N LEU A 79 5.60 6.31 16.61
CA LEU A 79 4.62 6.85 17.55
C LEU A 79 3.91 5.75 18.33
N PHE A 80 3.74 4.59 17.68
CA PHE A 80 3.00 3.45 18.21
C PHE A 80 3.71 2.13 17.89
N GLU A 81 3.22 1.05 18.47
CA GLU A 81 3.63 -0.31 18.12
C GLU A 81 3.14 -0.69 16.72
N GLN A 82 3.79 -1.73 16.16
CA GLN A 82 3.43 -2.28 14.86
C GLN A 82 2.00 -2.84 14.88
N ALA A 83 1.24 -2.53 13.83
CA ALA A 83 -0.13 -3.00 13.63
C ALA A 83 -0.28 -3.74 12.31
N ASN A 84 -1.29 -4.59 12.22
CA ASN A 84 -1.67 -5.29 11.00
C ASN A 84 -2.77 -4.52 10.25
N PHE A 85 -2.92 -4.80 8.96
CA PHE A 85 -3.91 -4.15 8.10
C PHE A 85 -5.37 -4.60 8.35
N GLU A 86 -5.59 -5.58 9.22
CA GLU A 86 -6.94 -6.02 9.63
C GLU A 86 -7.69 -4.97 10.45
N LYS A 87 -6.97 -4.04 11.09
CA LYS A 87 -7.55 -2.95 11.87
C LYS A 87 -7.76 -1.70 11.01
N GLU A 88 -8.92 -1.06 11.18
CA GLU A 88 -9.19 0.25 10.59
C GLU A 88 -8.26 1.31 11.17
N LEU A 89 -7.74 2.18 10.29
CA LEU A 89 -7.08 3.41 10.69
C LEU A 89 -8.13 4.49 10.94
N VAL A 90 -7.97 5.21 12.05
CA VAL A 90 -8.84 6.33 12.42
C VAL A 90 -8.09 7.64 12.21
N PHE A 91 -8.61 8.49 11.32
CA PHE A 91 -8.08 9.81 11.04
C PHE A 91 -8.98 10.89 11.64
N LYS A 92 -8.41 11.78 12.45
CA LYS A 92 -9.09 13.01 12.89
C LYS A 92 -9.32 13.95 11.71
N SER A 93 -10.19 14.92 11.91
CA SER A 93 -10.44 16.03 10.98
C SER A 93 -9.11 16.67 10.53
N TYR A 94 -8.90 16.77 9.22
CA TYR A 94 -7.68 17.32 8.59
C TYR A 94 -6.34 16.68 9.00
N GLU A 95 -6.35 15.48 9.57
CA GLU A 95 -5.13 14.81 10.04
C GLU A 95 -4.28 14.27 8.89
N LEU A 96 -2.97 14.48 8.99
CA LEU A 96 -1.95 13.81 8.18
C LEU A 96 -1.29 12.70 9.02
N LYS A 97 -1.50 11.44 8.65
CA LYS A 97 -0.78 10.30 9.24
C LYS A 97 0.33 9.83 8.34
N SER A 98 1.45 9.46 8.94
CA SER A 98 2.57 8.81 8.24
C SER A 98 2.70 7.38 8.74
N LEU A 99 2.77 6.43 7.82
CA LEU A 99 2.89 5.01 8.10
C LEU A 99 4.16 4.49 7.44
N ILE A 100 4.89 3.60 8.08
CA ILE A 100 5.91 2.78 7.42
C ILE A 100 5.33 1.40 7.20
N LEU A 101 5.12 1.02 5.95
CA LEU A 101 4.67 -0.30 5.55
C LEU A 101 5.86 -1.26 5.56
N LYS A 102 5.69 -2.40 6.24
CA LYS A 102 6.73 -3.42 6.45
C LYS A 102 6.39 -4.67 5.64
N THR A 103 7.41 -5.21 4.97
CA THR A 103 7.26 -6.43 4.19
C THR A 103 7.18 -7.66 5.09
N ILE A 104 6.58 -8.73 4.57
CA ILE A 104 6.75 -10.06 5.16
C ILE A 104 8.24 -10.41 5.05
N LYS A 105 8.87 -10.81 6.16
CA LYS A 105 10.24 -11.35 6.16
C LYS A 105 10.25 -12.77 5.64
#